data_AF-A0AAD7JAV5-F1
#
_entry.id   AF-A0AAD7JAV5-F1
#
_cell.length_a   1.000
_cell.length_b   1.000
_cell.length_c   1.000
_cell.angle_alpha   90.00
_cell.angle_beta   90.00
_cell.angle_gamma   90.00
#
_symmetry.space_group_name_H-M   'P 1'
#
loop_
_entity.id
_entity.type
_entity.pdbx_description
1 polymer ?
#
loop_
_entity_poly.entity_id
_entity_poly.type
_entity_poly.pdbx_seq_one_letter_code
_entity_poly.pdbx_strand_id
1 'polypeptide(L)'
;MQAQMGVKKIPDARYQALLNSNEPPIESEYPFIQSVLLRQRSYLAQHDDAVREPEGQTQEHQSLVETVARHAAILSPLRRMPSEILCEFFSSTLLPDWQLLDRGRIDLQDSPWSLSHTCSRWREIALGLPSL
;
A
#
# COMPACT_ATOMS: atom_id res chain seq x y z
N MET A 1 16.86 9.31 -32.91
CA MET A 1 16.92 7.84 -32.81
C MET A 1 16.93 7.50 -31.32
N GLN A 2 15.76 7.37 -30.69
CA GLN A 2 15.66 7.05 -29.26
C GLN A 2 15.18 5.61 -29.11
N ALA A 3 16.00 4.81 -28.42
CA ALA A 3 15.77 3.39 -28.18
C ALA A 3 14.52 3.20 -27.32
N GLN A 4 13.47 2.58 -27.88
CA GLN A 4 12.44 1.93 -27.09
C GLN A 4 13.09 0.71 -26.44
N MET A 5 13.65 0.86 -25.24
CA MET A 5 13.98 -0.28 -24.41
C MET A 5 12.66 -0.98 -24.06
N GLY A 6 12.42 -2.12 -24.69
CA GLY A 6 11.26 -2.95 -24.42
C GLY A 6 11.21 -3.28 -22.94
N VAL A 7 10.17 -2.79 -22.25
CA VAL A 7 9.96 -3.06 -20.84
C VAL A 7 9.78 -4.57 -20.67
N LYS A 8 10.73 -5.23 -20.01
CA LYS A 8 10.69 -6.68 -19.81
C LYS A 8 9.48 -7.03 -18.95
N LYS A 9 8.68 -7.99 -19.41
CA LYS A 9 7.55 -8.50 -18.65
C LYS A 9 8.03 -9.25 -17.42
N ILE A 10 7.30 -9.10 -16.32
CA ILE A 10 7.48 -9.90 -15.11
C ILE A 10 6.70 -11.22 -15.28
N PRO A 11 7.23 -12.37 -14.81
CA PRO A 11 6.48 -13.62 -14.76
C PRO A 11 5.18 -13.47 -13.97
N ASP A 12 4.09 -14.10 -14.43
CA ASP A 12 2.77 -13.95 -13.81
C ASP A 12 2.77 -14.38 -12.34
N ALA A 13 3.40 -15.50 -11.99
CA ALA A 13 3.55 -15.96 -10.61
C ALA A 13 4.20 -14.90 -9.70
N ARG A 14 5.21 -14.18 -10.21
CA ARG A 14 5.88 -13.11 -9.47
C ARG A 14 4.98 -11.89 -9.31
N TYR A 15 4.23 -11.55 -10.35
CA TYR A 15 3.26 -10.45 -10.29
C TYR A 15 2.15 -10.73 -9.27
N GLN A 16 1.63 -11.96 -9.24
CA GLN A 16 0.65 -12.39 -8.24
C GLN A 16 1.22 -12.37 -6.81
N ALA A 17 2.49 -12.78 -6.62
CA ALA A 17 3.15 -12.69 -5.33
C ALA A 17 3.24 -11.24 -4.82
N LEU A 18 3.53 -10.27 -5.71
CA LEU A 18 3.54 -8.84 -5.36
C LEU A 18 2.14 -8.32 -4.99
N LEU A 19 1.08 -8.80 -5.65
CA LEU A 19 -0.29 -8.41 -5.32
C LEU A 19 -0.73 -8.94 -3.94
N ASN A 20 -0.27 -10.13 -3.57
CA ASN A 20 -0.75 -10.84 -2.39
C ASN A 20 0.21 -10.75 -1.18
N SER A 21 1.26 -9.94 -1.26
CA SER A 21 2.24 -9.76 -0.19
C SER A 21 2.65 -8.29 -0.01
N ASN A 22 3.40 -8.03 1.07
CA ASN A 22 4.03 -6.73 1.33
C ASN A 22 5.45 -6.63 0.75
N GLU A 23 5.88 -7.61 -0.05
CA GLU A 23 7.20 -7.61 -0.65
C GLU A 23 7.33 -6.44 -1.65
N PRO A 24 8.42 -5.66 -1.59
CA PRO A 24 8.68 -4.64 -2.59
C PRO A 24 9.10 -5.28 -3.93
N PRO A 25 8.75 -4.67 -5.07
CA PRO A 25 9.37 -5.02 -6.35
C PRO A 25 10.88 -4.81 -6.31
N ILE A 26 11.62 -5.58 -7.10
CA ILE A 26 13.04 -5.29 -7.36
C ILE A 26 13.16 -4.17 -8.39
N GLU A 27 14.31 -3.47 -8.43
CA GLU A 27 14.53 -2.30 -9.30
C GLU A 27 14.17 -2.55 -10.77
N SER A 28 14.47 -3.73 -11.32
CA SER A 28 14.14 -4.08 -12.71
C SER A 28 12.64 -4.32 -12.98
N GLU A 29 11.83 -4.55 -11.95
CA GLU A 29 10.39 -4.79 -12.04
C GLU A 29 9.58 -3.49 -12.12
N TYR A 30 10.10 -2.39 -11.54
CA TYR A 30 9.41 -1.10 -11.47
C TYR A 30 8.91 -0.59 -12.82
N PRO A 31 9.73 -0.54 -13.89
CA PRO A 31 9.28 0.01 -15.16
C PRO A 31 8.08 -0.75 -15.73
N PHE A 32 8.03 -2.08 -15.55
CA PHE A 32 6.91 -2.89 -15.99
C PHE A 32 5.64 -2.56 -15.20
N ILE A 33 5.72 -2.60 -13.88
CA ILE A 33 4.55 -2.35 -13.02
C ILE A 33 4.02 -0.92 -13.24
N GLN A 34 4.91 0.07 -13.38
CA GLN A 34 4.54 1.45 -13.72
C GLN A 34 3.81 1.53 -15.07
N SER A 35 4.32 0.85 -16.10
CA SER A 35 3.67 0.85 -17.42
C SER A 35 2.26 0.23 -17.39
N VAL A 36 2.07 -0.84 -16.60
CA VAL A 36 0.76 -1.47 -16.39
C VAL A 36 -0.18 -0.50 -15.67
N LEU A 37 0.29 0.11 -14.58
CA LEU A 37 -0.52 1.04 -13.79
C LEU A 37 -0.92 2.28 -14.59
N LEU A 38 -0.01 2.84 -15.39
CA LEU A 38 -0.31 3.97 -16.27
C LEU A 38 -1.41 3.61 -17.27
N ARG A 39 -1.32 2.43 -17.90
CA ARG A 39 -2.35 1.95 -18.84
C ARG A 39 -3.70 1.78 -18.15
N GLN A 40 -3.73 1.18 -16.96
CA GLN A 40 -4.96 0.98 -16.19
C GLN A 40 -5.58 2.31 -15.77
N ARG A 41 -4.77 3.29 -15.34
CA ARG A 41 -5.24 4.64 -14.99
C ARG A 41 -5.79 5.39 -16.19
N SER A 42 -5.14 5.31 -17.35
CA SER A 42 -5.66 5.91 -18.58
C SER A 42 -6.99 5.29 -19.00
N TYR A 43 -7.13 3.96 -18.86
CA TYR A 43 -8.39 3.27 -19.14
C TYR A 43 -9.48 3.71 -18.15
N LEU A 44 -9.19 3.76 -16.84
CA LEU A 44 -10.12 4.27 -15.83
C LEU A 44 -10.56 5.70 -16.13
N ALA A 45 -9.63 6.61 -16.45
CA ALA A 45 -9.96 8.00 -16.76
C ALA A 45 -10.89 8.14 -17.97
N GLN A 46 -10.70 7.32 -19.01
CA GLN A 46 -11.59 7.31 -20.19
C GLN A 46 -13.00 6.81 -19.87
N HIS A 47 -13.14 5.93 -18.88
CA HIS A 47 -14.41 5.41 -18.42
C HIS A 47 -15.07 6.30 -17.34
N ASP A 48 -14.30 7.08 -16.58
CA ASP A 48 -14.80 8.05 -15.59
C ASP A 48 -15.55 9.21 -16.27
N ASP A 49 -15.08 9.67 -17.43
CA ASP A 49 -15.74 10.73 -18.20
C ASP A 49 -17.18 10.34 -18.64
N ALA A 50 -17.48 9.03 -18.71
CA ALA A 50 -18.80 8.50 -19.01
C ALA A 50 -19.69 8.30 -17.77
N VAL A 51 -19.11 8.30 -16.56
CA VAL A 51 -19.79 8.07 -15.27
C VAL A 51 -19.79 9.38 -14.47
N ARG A 52 -20.43 10.42 -15.01
CA ARG A 52 -20.54 11.72 -14.34
C ARG A 52 -21.65 11.77 -13.29
N GLU A 53 -22.54 10.78 -13.30
CA GLU A 53 -23.68 10.65 -12.40
C GLU A 53 -23.33 9.73 -11.23
N PRO A 54 -23.51 10.13 -9.96
CA PRO A 54 -23.19 9.31 -8.78
C PRO A 54 -24.02 8.03 -8.69
N GLU A 55 -25.15 7.97 -9.38
CA GLU A 55 -26.03 6.78 -9.48
C GLU A 55 -25.60 5.82 -10.61
N GLY A 56 -24.64 6.23 -11.46
CA GLY A 56 -24.15 5.48 -12.61
C GLY A 56 -22.87 4.67 -12.36
N GLN A 57 -22.34 4.66 -11.13
CA GLN A 57 -21.19 3.82 -10.78
C GLN A 57 -21.59 2.34 -10.80
N THR A 58 -21.37 1.71 -11.95
CA THR A 58 -21.58 0.29 -12.12
C THR A 58 -20.62 -0.51 -11.25
N GLN A 59 -21.00 -1.74 -10.92
CA GLN A 59 -20.10 -2.70 -10.24
C GLN A 59 -18.77 -2.88 -11.00
N GLU A 60 -18.81 -2.78 -12.34
CA GLU A 60 -17.63 -2.83 -13.19
C GLU A 60 -16.67 -1.66 -12.93
N HIS A 61 -17.19 -0.44 -12.78
CA HIS A 61 -16.39 0.74 -12.45
C HIS A 61 -15.69 0.59 -11.10
N GLN A 62 -16.42 0.19 -10.07
CA GLN A 62 -15.86 -0.07 -8.74
C GLN A 62 -14.78 -1.15 -8.78
N SER A 63 -15.01 -2.24 -9.52
CA SER A 63 -14.03 -3.31 -9.69
C SER A 63 -12.74 -2.84 -10.37
N LEU A 64 -12.84 -1.89 -11.31
CA LEU A 64 -11.70 -1.30 -12.01
C LEU A 64 -10.92 -0.37 -11.08
N VAL A 65 -11.61 0.48 -10.32
CA VAL A 65 -10.99 1.37 -9.32
C VAL A 65 -10.21 0.54 -8.29
N GLU A 66 -10.83 -0.52 -7.76
CA GLU A 66 -10.17 -1.42 -6.80
C GLU A 66 -8.96 -2.10 -7.43
N THR A 67 -9.10 -2.58 -8.67
CA THR A 67 -7.98 -3.20 -9.41
C THR A 67 -6.81 -2.23 -9.53
N VAL A 68 -7.05 -0.99 -9.96
CA VAL A 68 -6.03 0.07 -10.08
C VAL A 68 -5.38 0.34 -8.73
N ALA A 69 -6.17 0.45 -7.66
CA ALA A 69 -5.68 0.69 -6.31
C ALA A 69 -4.74 -0.44 -5.83
N ARG A 70 -5.10 -1.71 -6.04
CA ARG A 70 -4.23 -2.85 -5.70
C ARG A 70 -2.92 -2.83 -6.47
N HIS A 71 -2.95 -2.47 -7.76
CA HIS A 71 -1.75 -2.39 -8.59
C HIS A 71 -0.86 -1.20 -8.18
N ALA A 72 -1.47 -0.07 -7.82
CA ALA A 72 -0.76 1.08 -7.27
C ALA A 72 -0.05 0.74 -5.94
N ALA A 73 -0.69 -0.07 -5.09
CA ALA A 73 -0.13 -0.48 -3.80
C ALA A 73 1.18 -1.28 -3.94
N ILE A 74 1.41 -1.97 -5.06
CA ILE A 74 2.69 -2.65 -5.36
C ILE A 74 3.85 -1.63 -5.38
N LEU A 75 3.60 -0.43 -5.90
CA LEU A 75 4.59 0.64 -6.01
C LEU A 75 4.62 1.56 -4.78
N SER A 76 3.88 1.20 -3.72
CA SER A 76 3.86 2.01 -2.49
C SER A 76 5.24 2.10 -1.87
N PRO A 77 5.73 3.31 -1.53
CA PRO A 77 7.01 3.48 -0.86
C PRO A 77 7.06 2.77 0.50
N LEU A 78 5.91 2.53 1.14
CA LEU A 78 5.81 1.82 2.40
C LEU A 78 6.34 0.37 2.33
N ARG A 79 6.36 -0.26 1.15
CA ARG A 79 6.92 -1.60 0.97
C ARG A 79 8.45 -1.63 1.01
N ARG A 80 9.10 -0.49 0.73
CA ARG A 80 10.57 -0.33 0.73
C ARG A 80 11.11 0.37 1.96
N MET A 81 10.25 0.97 2.76
CA MET A 81 10.66 1.67 3.97
C MET A 81 11.39 0.71 4.90
N PRO A 82 12.60 1.01 5.41
CA PRO A 82 13.28 0.15 6.37
C PRO A 82 12.46 -0.06 7.64
N SER A 83 12.64 -1.21 8.29
CA SER A 83 11.87 -1.53 9.50
C SER A 83 12.21 -0.57 10.65
N GLU A 84 13.44 -0.07 10.71
CA GLU A 84 13.91 0.91 11.69
C GLU A 84 13.12 2.22 11.60
N ILE A 85 12.83 2.68 10.38
CA ILE A 85 12.04 3.89 10.14
C ILE A 85 10.59 3.67 10.54
N LEU A 86 10.05 2.47 10.32
CA LEU A 86 8.72 2.12 10.81
C LEU A 86 8.70 2.04 12.35
N CYS A 87 9.72 1.46 13.00
CA CYS A 87 9.82 1.46 14.45
C CYS A 87 9.87 2.87 15.05
N GLU A 88 10.63 3.78 14.44
CA GLU A 88 10.69 5.18 14.84
C GLU A 88 9.32 5.86 14.71
N PHE A 89 8.62 5.61 13.59
CA PHE A 89 7.27 6.12 13.39
C PHE A 89 6.32 5.62 14.49
N PHE A 90 6.31 4.32 14.80
CA PHE A 90 5.48 3.77 15.87
C PHE A 90 5.80 4.40 17.23
N SER A 91 7.09 4.49 17.56
CA SER A 91 7.58 5.08 18.82
C SER A 91 7.17 6.55 18.96
N SER A 92 7.20 7.31 17.86
CA SER A 92 6.80 8.73 17.84
C SER A 92 5.31 8.95 18.13
N THR A 93 4.49 7.92 17.99
CA THR A 93 3.05 7.98 18.26
C THR A 93 2.66 7.48 19.64
N LEU A 94 3.63 7.05 20.46
CA LEU A 94 3.37 6.64 21.83
C LEU A 94 2.85 7.82 22.65
N LEU A 95 1.78 7.57 23.40
CA LEU A 95 1.31 8.52 24.39
C LEU A 95 2.35 8.61 25.53
N PRO A 96 2.64 9.81 26.05
CA PRO A 96 3.42 9.95 27.27
C PRO A 96 2.83 9.13 28.43
N ASP A 97 3.70 8.60 29.29
CA ASP A 97 3.31 7.74 30.43
C ASP A 97 2.19 8.33 31.28
N TRP A 98 2.20 9.64 31.52
CA TRP A 98 1.18 10.31 32.33
C TRP A 98 -0.22 10.22 31.71
N GLN A 99 -0.35 10.22 30.37
CA GLN A 99 -1.63 10.05 29.68
C GLN A 99 -2.11 8.60 29.71
N LEU A 100 -1.19 7.64 29.66
CA LEU A 100 -1.53 6.21 29.79
C LEU A 100 -2.03 5.89 31.20
N LEU A 101 -1.37 6.46 32.22
CA LEU A 101 -1.77 6.31 33.63
C LEU A 101 -3.16 6.91 33.90
N ASP A 102 -3.45 8.08 33.34
CA ASP A 102 -4.76 8.75 33.50
C ASP A 102 -5.90 7.96 32.83
N ARG A 103 -5.63 7.33 31.67
CA ARG A 103 -6.62 6.46 31.00
C ARG A 103 -6.86 5.14 31.73
N GLY A 104 -5.88 4.64 32.50
CA GLY A 104 -5.98 3.38 33.25
C GLY A 104 -6.17 2.12 32.39
N ARG A 105 -6.13 2.24 31.05
CA ARG A 105 -6.25 1.14 30.09
C ARG A 105 -5.59 1.49 28.76
N ILE A 106 -5.14 0.47 28.06
CA ILE A 106 -4.68 0.55 26.68
C ILE A 106 -5.88 0.29 25.76
N ASP A 107 -6.15 1.21 24.82
CA ASP A 107 -7.10 0.99 23.73
C ASP A 107 -6.32 0.56 22.49
N LEU A 108 -6.63 -0.62 21.94
CA LEU A 108 -5.97 -1.14 20.74
C LEU A 108 -6.39 -0.37 19.47
N GLN A 109 -7.43 0.47 19.56
CA GLN A 109 -7.84 1.39 18.50
C GLN A 109 -7.03 2.70 18.52
N ASP A 110 -6.25 2.96 19.58
CA ASP A 110 -5.36 4.10 19.65
C ASP A 110 -3.98 3.77 19.07
N SER A 111 -3.27 4.82 18.64
CA SER A 111 -1.86 4.68 18.31
C SER A 111 -1.07 4.27 19.55
N PRO A 112 -0.03 3.44 19.40
CA PRO A 112 0.51 2.84 18.17
C PRO A 112 -0.19 1.55 17.71
N TRP A 113 -1.09 0.97 18.51
CA TRP A 113 -1.68 -0.34 18.24
C TRP A 113 -2.55 -0.36 16.99
N SER A 114 -3.27 0.73 16.72
CA SER A 114 -4.09 0.88 15.52
C SER A 114 -3.29 0.71 14.21
N LEU A 115 -2.00 1.07 14.23
CA LEU A 115 -1.09 0.93 13.08
C LEU A 115 -0.78 -0.55 12.76
N SER A 116 -0.88 -1.45 13.74
CA SER A 116 -0.70 -2.90 13.51
C SER A 116 -1.83 -3.52 12.64
N HIS A 117 -2.91 -2.77 12.39
CA HIS A 117 -4.01 -3.19 11.54
C HIS A 117 -3.81 -2.80 10.07
N THR A 118 -2.78 -2.03 9.71
CA THR A 118 -2.53 -1.58 8.33
C THR A 118 -2.16 -2.72 7.39
N CYS A 119 -1.13 -3.53 7.73
CA CYS A 119 -0.75 -4.71 6.96
C CYS A 119 0.05 -5.71 7.81
N SER A 120 0.29 -6.92 7.30
CA SER A 120 1.04 -7.96 8.03
C SER A 120 2.43 -7.49 8.48
N ARG A 121 3.14 -6.75 7.63
CA ARG A 121 4.47 -6.22 7.93
C ARG A 121 4.45 -5.24 9.09
N TRP A 122 3.46 -4.35 9.13
CA TRP A 122 3.30 -3.38 10.22
C TRP A 122 2.96 -4.08 11.53
N ARG A 123 2.15 -5.14 11.47
CA ARG A 123 1.86 -5.99 12.63
C ARG A 123 3.10 -6.68 13.17
N GLU A 124 3.91 -7.27 12.30
CA GLU A 124 5.16 -7.94 12.69
C GLU A 124 6.12 -6.97 13.39
N ILE A 125 6.24 -5.75 12.86
CA ILE A 125 7.09 -4.70 13.47
C ILE A 125 6.53 -4.27 14.83
N ALA A 126 5.22 -4.04 14.93
CA ALA A 126 4.58 -3.66 16.18
C ALA A 126 4.79 -4.71 17.28
N LEU A 127 4.62 -6.00 16.94
CA LEU A 127 4.80 -7.10 17.89
C LEU A 127 6.27 -7.37 18.24
N GLY A 128 7.19 -6.94 17.37
CA GLY A 128 8.63 -7.12 17.57
C GLY A 128 9.32 -5.95 18.28
N LEU A 129 8.63 -4.84 18.51
CA LEU A 129 9.20 -3.63 19.11
C LEU A 129 8.97 -3.64 20.64
N PRO A 130 10.00 -3.87 21.48
CA PRO A 130 9.81 -4.06 22.93
C PRO A 130 9.34 -2.81 23.69
N SER A 131 9.45 -1.64 23.08
CA SER A 131 8.98 -0.37 23.64
C SER A 131 7.48 -0.14 23.46
N LEU A 132 6.79 -1.04 22.74
CA LEU A 132 5.34 -1.14 22.63
C LEU A 132 4.81 -2.15 23.64
#